data_AF-A0A9X0WGZ5-F1
#
_entry.id   AF-A0A9X0WGZ5-F1
#
_cell.length_a   1.000
_cell.length_b   1.000
_cell.length_c   1.000
_cell.angle_alpha   90.00
_cell.angle_beta   90.00
_cell.angle_gamma   90.00
#
_symmetry.space_group_name_H-M   'P 1'
#
loop_
_entity.id
_entity.type
_entity.pdbx_description
1 polymer ?
#
loop_
_entity_poly.entity_id
_entity_poly.type
_entity_poly.pdbx_seq_one_letter_code
_entity_poly.pdbx_strand_id
1 'polypeptide(L)'
;MPTPTPRTEKLDLRLTPAAKRTLQTAAVATRRSVSEFVLESALARAQETLADRQRFGLDAEQWAAFQAALDAPPRPVPRLARLLQEPSVLDGSDGD
;
A
#
# COMPACT_ATOMS: atom_id res chain seq x y z
N MET A 1 -24.48 -12.00 8.64
CA MET A 1 -24.29 -12.25 7.20
C MET A 1 -23.70 -10.97 6.59
N PRO A 2 -22.47 -10.96 6.05
CA PRO A 2 -21.93 -9.77 5.41
C PRO A 2 -22.61 -9.60 4.05
N THR A 3 -23.34 -8.50 3.87
CA THR A 3 -23.95 -8.12 2.59
C THR A 3 -22.83 -7.69 1.62
N PRO A 4 -22.78 -8.22 0.39
CA PRO A 4 -21.80 -7.79 -0.59
C PRO A 4 -22.03 -6.31 -0.93
N THR A 5 -20.99 -5.49 -0.76
CA THR A 5 -21.02 -4.07 -1.10
C THR A 5 -21.25 -3.94 -2.61
N PRO A 6 -22.26 -3.18 -3.07
CA PRO A 6 -22.53 -3.01 -4.49
C PRO A 6 -21.38 -2.29 -5.19
N ARG A 7 -21.01 -2.74 -6.40
CA ARG A 7 -20.02 -2.07 -7.25
C ARG A 7 -20.63 -0.81 -7.87
N THR A 8 -20.59 0.29 -7.15
CA THR A 8 -21.20 1.58 -7.56
C THR A 8 -20.27 2.46 -8.40
N GLU A 9 -18.96 2.22 -8.33
CA GLU A 9 -17.95 3.03 -8.99
C GLU A 9 -17.51 2.44 -10.34
N LYS A 10 -17.19 3.32 -11.30
CA LYS A 10 -16.75 2.94 -12.66
C LYS A 10 -15.36 3.48 -12.94
N LEU A 11 -14.55 2.69 -13.64
CA LEU A 11 -13.23 3.06 -14.12
C LEU A 11 -13.23 3.11 -15.65
N ASP A 12 -13.22 4.32 -16.21
CA ASP A 12 -13.17 4.53 -17.65
C ASP A 12 -11.71 4.63 -18.13
N LEU A 13 -11.31 3.73 -19.03
CA LEU A 13 -9.94 3.62 -19.54
C LEU A 13 -9.92 3.82 -21.06
N ARG A 14 -9.03 4.70 -21.53
CA ARG A 14 -8.72 4.83 -22.96
C ARG A 14 -7.59 3.88 -23.32
N LEU A 15 -7.80 3.08 -24.36
CA LEU A 15 -6.91 2.00 -24.78
C LEU A 15 -6.67 2.08 -26.28
N THR A 16 -5.47 1.70 -26.72
CA THR A 16 -5.24 1.44 -28.14
C THR A 16 -5.87 0.10 -28.54
N PRO A 17 -6.16 -0.13 -29.84
CA PRO A 17 -6.67 -1.42 -30.31
C PRO A 17 -5.72 -2.59 -30.04
N ALA A 18 -4.41 -2.34 -29.98
CA ALA A 18 -3.41 -3.34 -29.63
C ALA A 18 -3.53 -3.73 -28.15
N ALA A 19 -3.57 -2.75 -27.24
CA ALA A 19 -3.72 -3.00 -25.80
C ALA A 19 -5.02 -3.75 -25.49
N LYS A 20 -6.14 -3.39 -26.13
CA LYS A 20 -7.42 -4.08 -25.97
C LYS A 20 -7.33 -5.56 -26.35
N ARG A 21 -6.68 -5.89 -27.46
CA ARG A 21 -6.50 -7.29 -27.92
C ARG A 21 -5.64 -8.10 -26.94
N THR A 22 -4.58 -7.52 -26.41
CA THR A 22 -3.72 -8.18 -25.41
C THR A 22 -4.51 -8.48 -24.13
N LEU A 23 -5.27 -7.51 -23.61
CA LEU A 23 -6.11 -7.69 -22.43
C LEU A 23 -7.21 -8.74 -22.65
N GLN A 24 -7.83 -8.75 -23.83
CA GLN A 24 -8.81 -9.78 -24.21
C GLN A 24 -8.19 -11.18 -24.23
N THR A 25 -7.00 -11.32 -24.82
CA THR A 25 -6.31 -12.61 -24.89
C THR A 25 -5.96 -13.13 -23.49
N ALA A 26 -5.46 -12.27 -22.61
CA ALA A 26 -5.14 -12.63 -21.24
C ALA A 26 -6.38 -12.99 -20.40
N ALA A 27 -7.49 -12.27 -20.59
CA ALA A 27 -8.76 -12.57 -19.94
C ALA A 27 -9.32 -13.94 -20.39
N VAL A 28 -9.25 -14.24 -21.70
CA VAL A 28 -9.64 -15.56 -22.23
C VAL A 28 -8.75 -16.67 -21.66
N ALA A 29 -7.44 -16.47 -21.62
CA ALA A 29 -6.50 -17.45 -21.04
C ALA A 29 -6.79 -17.76 -19.57
N THR A 30 -7.31 -16.78 -18.82
CA THR A 30 -7.70 -16.93 -17.41
C THR A 30 -9.18 -17.29 -17.20
N ARG A 31 -9.94 -17.50 -18.29
CA ARG A 31 -11.40 -17.77 -18.27
C ARG A 31 -12.21 -16.71 -17.52
N ARG A 32 -11.79 -15.46 -17.61
CA ARG A 32 -12.42 -14.31 -16.94
C ARG A 32 -12.90 -13.28 -17.95
N SER A 33 -13.81 -12.41 -17.52
CA SER A 33 -14.14 -11.24 -18.32
C SER A 33 -12.97 -10.25 -18.36
N VAL A 34 -12.89 -9.41 -19.39
CA VAL A 34 -11.84 -8.39 -19.49
C VAL A 34 -11.88 -7.45 -18.29
N SER A 35 -13.06 -7.04 -17.85
CA SER A 35 -13.24 -6.16 -16.69
C SER A 35 -12.75 -6.81 -15.40
N GLU A 36 -13.04 -8.09 -15.20
CA GLU A 36 -12.58 -8.84 -14.03
C GLU A 36 -11.06 -9.02 -14.05
N PHE A 37 -10.50 -9.43 -15.19
CA PHE A 37 -9.05 -9.58 -15.36
C PHE A 37 -8.32 -8.27 -15.06
N VAL A 38 -8.79 -7.14 -15.63
CA VAL A 38 -8.18 -5.83 -15.42
C VAL A 38 -8.30 -5.39 -13.97
N LEU A 39 -9.47 -5.54 -13.35
CA LEU A 39 -9.69 -5.12 -11.97
C LEU A 39 -8.82 -5.91 -11.00
N GLU A 40 -8.78 -7.23 -11.12
CA GLU A 40 -7.98 -8.09 -10.24
C GLU A 40 -6.48 -7.82 -10.41
N SER A 41 -6.02 -7.67 -11.65
CA SER A 41 -4.61 -7.34 -11.93
C SER A 41 -4.23 -5.97 -11.37
N ALA A 42 -5.10 -4.97 -11.51
CA ALA A 42 -4.86 -3.63 -10.98
C ALA A 42 -4.85 -3.63 -9.45
N LEU A 43 -5.76 -4.36 -8.80
CA LEU A 43 -5.80 -4.50 -7.34
C LEU A 43 -4.58 -5.21 -6.79
N ALA A 44 -4.17 -6.33 -7.40
CA ALA A 44 -2.96 -7.04 -7.01
C ALA A 44 -1.73 -6.13 -7.09
N ARG A 45 -1.57 -5.41 -8.20
CA ARG A 45 -0.46 -4.46 -8.38
C ARG A 45 -0.52 -3.29 -7.39
N ALA A 46 -1.71 -2.79 -7.08
CA ALA A 46 -1.90 -1.74 -6.08
C ALA A 46 -1.52 -2.24 -4.68
N GLN A 47 -1.92 -3.46 -4.31
CA GLN A 47 -1.56 -4.08 -3.04
C GLN A 47 -0.05 -4.29 -2.92
N GLU A 48 0.62 -4.77 -3.97
CA GLU A 48 2.08 -4.86 -4.00
C GLU A 48 2.73 -3.50 -3.81
N THR A 49 2.27 -2.48 -4.56
CA THR A 49 2.83 -1.12 -4.48
C THR A 49 2.63 -0.47 -3.11
N LEU A 50 1.50 -0.75 -2.44
CA LEU A 50 1.23 -0.28 -1.08
C LEU A 50 1.99 -1.11 -0.03
N ALA A 51 2.14 -2.42 -0.25
CA ALA A 51 2.86 -3.32 0.64
C ALA A 51 4.38 -3.09 0.60
N ASP A 52 4.94 -2.73 -0.56
CA ASP A 52 6.35 -2.30 -0.69
C ASP A 52 6.67 -1.10 0.22
N ARG A 53 5.65 -0.33 0.64
CA ARG A 53 5.82 0.76 1.62
C ARG A 53 5.71 0.30 3.08
N GLN A 54 5.18 -0.89 3.35
CA GLN A 54 4.88 -1.38 4.70
C GLN A 54 5.76 -2.58 5.12
N ARG A 55 6.35 -3.31 4.18
CA ARG A 55 7.22 -4.47 4.48
C ARG A 55 8.67 -4.11 4.25
N PHE A 56 9.44 -4.12 5.33
CA PHE A 56 10.90 -4.03 5.29
C PHE A 56 11.46 -5.45 5.34
N GLY A 57 11.98 -5.94 4.21
CA GLY A 57 12.72 -7.20 4.19
C GLY A 57 14.08 -7.01 4.86
N LEU A 58 14.34 -7.79 5.90
CA LEU A 58 15.65 -7.82 6.58
C LEU A 58 16.32 -9.16 6.31
N ASP A 59 17.61 -9.14 5.98
CA ASP A 59 18.43 -10.35 5.98
C ASP A 59 18.73 -10.82 7.43
N ALA A 60 19.41 -11.96 7.58
CA ALA A 60 19.65 -12.54 8.91
C ALA A 60 20.48 -11.63 9.84
N GLU A 61 21.43 -10.87 9.29
CA GLU A 61 22.27 -9.96 10.06
C GLU A 61 21.47 -8.72 10.49
N GLN A 62 20.70 -8.15 9.57
CA GLN A 62 19.80 -7.03 9.82
C GLN A 62 18.68 -7.40 10.81
N TRP A 63 18.19 -8.63 10.75
CA TRP A 63 17.19 -9.15 11.70
C TRP A 63 17.76 -9.26 13.11
N ALA A 64 18.98 -9.78 13.27
CA ALA A 64 19.66 -9.85 14.56
C ALA A 64 19.95 -8.46 15.13
N ALA A 65 20.42 -7.53 14.29
CA ALA A 65 20.64 -6.14 14.68
C ALA A 65 19.33 -5.44 15.09
N PHE A 66 18.24 -5.71 14.37
CA PHE A 66 16.91 -5.20 14.68
C PHE A 66 16.39 -5.72 16.02
N GLN A 67 16.51 -7.03 16.29
CA GLN A 67 16.15 -7.61 17.59
C GLN A 67 16.97 -7.03 18.74
N ALA A 68 18.29 -6.92 18.57
CA ALA A 68 19.15 -6.30 19.58
C ALA A 68 18.78 -4.83 19.84
N ALA A 69 18.33 -4.10 18.82
CA ALA A 69 17.87 -2.72 18.96
C ALA A 69 16.51 -2.62 19.69
N LEU A 70 15.62 -3.60 19.52
CA LEU A 70 14.34 -3.67 20.23
C LEU A 70 14.51 -4.04 21.71
N ASP A 71 15.44 -4.96 22.01
CA ASP A 71 15.72 -5.41 23.38
C ASP A 71 16.56 -4.41 24.19
N ALA A 72 17.22 -3.46 23.51
CA ALA A 72 18.02 -2.44 24.15
C ALA A 72 17.16 -1.48 24.99
N PRO A 73 17.59 -1.11 26.21
CA PRO A 73 16.86 -0.14 27.02
C PRO A 73 16.79 1.20 26.29
N PRO A 74 15.67 1.95 26.45
CA PRO A 74 15.49 3.22 25.78
C PRO A 74 16.60 4.18 26.21
N ARG A 75 17.37 4.65 25.24
CA ARG A 75 18.42 5.65 25.48
C ARG A 75 17.78 7.03 25.46
N PRO A 76 18.10 7.92 26.42
CA PRO A 76 17.63 9.28 26.37
C PRO A 76 18.20 9.95 25.11
N VAL A 77 17.31 10.50 24.28
CA VAL A 77 17.69 11.28 23.09
C VAL A 77 17.27 12.73 23.37
N PRO A 78 18.17 13.58 23.92
CA PRO A 78 17.81 14.93 24.39
C PRO A 78 17.16 15.81 23.32
N ARG A 79 17.60 15.64 22.06
CA ARG A 79 17.01 16.34 20.91
C ARG A 79 15.58 15.88 20.60
N LEU A 80 15.28 14.59 20.76
CA LEU A 80 13.93 14.05 20.60
C LEU A 80 13.02 14.52 21.74
N ALA A 81 13.53 14.53 22.98
CA ALA A 81 12.79 15.03 24.13
C ALA A 81 12.41 16.52 23.96
N ARG A 82 13.34 17.33 23.44
CA ARG A 82 13.06 18.73 23.09
C ARG A 82 12.05 18.85 21.93
N LEU A 83 12.19 18.05 20.87
CA LEU A 83 11.26 18.05 19.74
C LEU A 83 9.82 17.70 20.16
N LEU A 84 9.65 16.73 21.06
CA LEU A 84 8.34 16.33 21.59
C LEU A 84 7.69 17.41 22.48
N GLN A 85 8.45 18.41 22.94
CA GLN A 85 7.97 19.55 23.72
C GLN A 85 7.80 20.82 22.88
N GLU A 86 8.26 20.81 21.63
CA GLU A 86 8.06 21.93 20.70
C GLU A 86 6.65 21.82 20.10
N PRO A 87 5.89 22.94 20.02
CA PRO A 87 4.55 22.92 19.44
C PRO A 87 4.61 22.44 17.99
N SER A 88 3.83 21.42 17.68
CA SER A 88 3.78 20.80 16.36
C SER A 88 2.95 21.65 15.41
N VAL A 89 3.33 21.67 14.13
CA VAL A 89 2.48 22.21 13.05
C VAL A 89 1.13 21.48 12.93
N LEU A 90 1.01 20.30 13.53
CA LEU A 90 -0.21 19.50 13.60
C LEU A 90 -1.10 19.87 14.80
N ASP A 91 -0.59 20.65 15.76
CA ASP A 91 -1.36 21.12 16.92
C ASP A 91 -2.20 22.37 16.57
N GLY A 92 -2.00 22.94 15.37
CA GLY A 92 -2.78 24.04 14.82
C GLY A 92 -3.83 23.56 13.82
N SER A 93 -4.91 22.95 14.32
CA SER A 93 -6.19 22.90 13.61
C SER A 93 -7.31 23.34 14.55
N ASP A 94 -7.28 24.62 14.90
CA ASP A 94 -8.47 25.33 15.34
C ASP A 94 -9.28 25.72 14.09
N GLY A 95 -10.50 25.17 14.02
CA GLY A 95 -11.69 25.68 13.33
C GLY A 95 -11.55 26.38 11.98
N ASP A 96 -12.03 25.70 10.92
CA ASP A 96 -12.99 26.31 9.98
C ASP A 96 -14.30 25.51 10.03
#